data_AF-A0A066RQP4-F1
#
_entry.id   AF-A0A066RQP4-F1
#
_cell.length_a   1.000
_cell.length_b   1.000
_cell.length_c   1.000
_cell.angle_alpha   90.00
_cell.angle_beta   90.00
_cell.angle_gamma   90.00
#
_symmetry.space_group_name_H-M   'P 1'
#
loop_
_entity.id
_entity.type
_entity.pdbx_description
1 polymer ?
#
loop_
_entity_poly.entity_id
_entity_poly.type
_entity_poly.pdbx_seq_one_letter_code
_entity_poly.pdbx_strand_id
1 'polypeptide(L)'
;MSDFWENRVEPCGEVGYLRFCNQYKEGKWMRSWTQGGCLAMMLLATPALAAKPEVTHFASMSELVGKWQCLPDKKASEKEESWVNYEIHRDGKVVSKEWIRYQEQGKTELEFNLFVDYLLEAHEGQYRLKPVSMKREILVDPYKADPFGYDAQRDLMGYRIFLQPVMKGKNTAKFEMWYHITPADHFSMQCQRRTA
;
A
#
# COMPACT_ATOMS: atom_id res chain seq x y z
N MET A 1 7.37 23.83 32.26
CA MET A 1 7.60 24.23 30.87
C MET A 1 7.19 23.04 30.02
N SER A 2 5.98 23.11 29.50
CA SER A 2 5.32 22.09 28.70
C SER A 2 5.56 22.43 27.23
N ASP A 3 6.49 21.72 26.61
CA ASP A 3 6.73 21.85 25.18
C ASP A 3 5.62 21.11 24.42
N PHE A 4 4.81 21.93 23.77
CA PHE A 4 3.65 21.58 22.97
C PHE A 4 4.14 20.99 21.64
N TRP A 5 4.02 19.67 21.47
CA TRP A 5 4.29 18.99 20.20
C TRP A 5 3.06 19.15 19.29
N GLU A 6 3.12 20.11 18.37
CA GLU A 6 2.10 20.26 17.33
C GLU A 6 2.40 19.24 16.21
N ASN A 7 1.79 18.07 16.29
CA ASN A 7 1.82 17.04 15.23
C ASN A 7 1.03 17.54 14.02
N ARG A 8 1.70 18.30 13.15
CA ARG A 8 1.12 18.74 11.88
C ARG A 8 1.36 17.65 10.83
N VAL A 9 0.28 17.01 10.39
CA VAL A 9 0.27 16.09 9.24
C VAL A 9 0.36 16.94 7.98
N GLU A 10 1.57 17.13 7.45
CA GLU A 10 1.76 17.73 6.12
C GLU A 10 1.79 16.63 5.05
N PRO A 11 1.19 16.87 3.87
CA PRO A 11 1.24 15.94 2.75
C PRO A 11 2.68 15.87 2.21
N CYS A 12 3.39 14.78 2.52
CA CYS A 12 4.73 14.50 2.01
C CYS A 12 4.67 14.07 0.52
N GLY A 13 4.56 15.03 -0.40
CA GLY A 13 4.95 14.88 -1.82
C GLY A 13 4.10 13.94 -2.69
N GLU A 14 3.97 14.31 -3.97
CA GLU A 14 3.16 13.60 -4.97
C GLU A 14 3.65 12.16 -5.20
N VAL A 15 2.69 11.26 -5.43
CA VAL A 15 2.76 9.81 -5.67
C VAL A 15 2.55 8.97 -4.40
N GLY A 16 1.30 8.52 -4.27
CA GLY A 16 0.73 7.84 -3.10
C GLY A 16 1.39 6.52 -2.75
N TYR A 17 1.96 6.48 -1.56
CA TYR A 17 1.99 5.37 -0.62
C TYR A 17 2.11 5.98 0.78
N LEU A 18 1.69 5.27 1.83
CA LEU A 18 1.87 5.71 3.22
C LEU A 18 3.37 5.85 3.53
N ARG A 19 3.96 7.00 3.24
CA ARG A 19 5.28 7.38 3.73
C ARG A 19 5.14 7.71 5.20
N PHE A 20 5.77 6.91 6.04
CA PHE A 20 6.03 7.26 7.43
C PHE A 20 7.11 8.33 7.45
N CYS A 21 6.70 9.60 7.37
CA CYS A 21 7.58 10.74 7.55
C CYS A 21 7.97 10.82 9.03
N ASN A 22 9.05 10.14 9.42
CA ASN A 22 9.76 10.47 10.64
C ASN A 22 10.42 11.83 10.47
N GLN A 23 9.91 12.83 11.18
CA GLN A 23 10.46 14.18 11.18
C GLN A 23 11.79 14.17 11.95
N TYR A 24 12.90 13.94 11.24
CA TYR A 24 14.23 14.06 11.84
C TYR A 24 14.61 15.54 11.93
N LYS A 25 14.73 16.02 13.17
CA LYS A 25 15.11 17.39 13.53
C LYS A 25 16.64 17.47 13.53
N GLU A 26 17.26 17.76 12.38
CA GLU A 26 18.62 18.32 12.28
C GLU A 26 18.85 18.83 10.84
N GLY A 27 18.71 20.15 10.68
CA GLY A 27 18.37 20.79 9.42
C GLY A 27 19.40 20.72 8.29
N LYS A 28 18.92 20.29 7.11
CA LYS A 28 19.14 20.94 5.79
C LYS A 28 18.33 20.21 4.71
N TRP A 29 17.21 20.81 4.28
CA TRP A 29 16.59 20.49 3.00
C TRP A 29 17.28 21.32 1.91
N MET A 30 18.08 20.70 1.04
CA MET A 30 18.57 21.39 -0.16
C MET A 30 17.42 21.53 -1.17
N ARG A 31 17.00 22.78 -1.43
CA ARG A 31 16.16 23.16 -2.57
C ARG A 31 17.05 23.37 -3.80
N SER A 32 16.66 22.82 -4.95
CA SER A 32 17.27 23.17 -6.24
C SER A 32 16.38 22.80 -7.43
N TRP A 33 15.86 23.84 -8.09
CA TRP A 33 15.60 24.08 -9.55
C TRP A 33 14.86 23.01 -10.38
N THR A 34 13.82 23.27 -11.18
CA THR A 34 13.62 24.24 -12.31
C THR A 34 12.10 24.44 -12.55
N GLN A 35 11.54 25.62 -12.84
CA GLN A 35 11.50 26.42 -14.09
C GLN A 35 10.91 25.72 -15.34
N GLY A 36 9.77 26.22 -15.84
CA GLY A 36 9.47 26.21 -17.29
C GLY A 36 8.05 25.83 -17.73
N GLY A 37 7.30 26.80 -18.26
CA GLY A 37 6.60 26.65 -19.54
C GLY A 37 5.11 26.28 -19.53
N CYS A 38 4.25 27.31 -19.56
CA CYS A 38 2.94 27.22 -20.20
C CYS A 38 3.11 26.87 -21.69
N LEU A 39 2.48 25.80 -22.14
CA LEU A 39 2.21 25.55 -23.56
C LEU A 39 0.77 25.05 -23.70
N ALA A 40 -0.07 25.92 -24.24
CA ALA A 40 -1.39 25.57 -24.73
C ALA A 40 -1.25 24.58 -25.89
N MET A 41 -1.96 23.45 -25.82
CA MET A 41 -2.15 22.56 -26.96
C MET A 41 -3.63 22.51 -27.35
N MET A 42 -3.83 22.66 -28.66
CA MET A 42 -5.11 22.68 -29.36
C MET A 42 -5.86 21.35 -29.21
N LEU A 43 -7.18 21.44 -29.06
CA LEU A 43 -8.11 20.33 -29.25
C LEU A 43 -8.09 19.88 -30.71
N LEU A 44 -7.80 18.59 -30.93
CA LEU A 44 -8.27 17.84 -32.10
C LEU A 44 -9.12 16.69 -31.58
N ALA A 45 -10.42 16.75 -31.87
CA ALA A 45 -11.38 15.72 -31.56
C ALA A 45 -11.19 14.53 -32.51
N THR A 46 -10.75 13.39 -31.99
CA THR A 46 -10.84 12.09 -32.65
C THR A 46 -12.14 11.39 -32.26
N PRO A 47 -12.79 10.66 -33.18
CA PRO A 47 -14.02 9.94 -32.88
C PRO A 47 -13.73 8.80 -31.91
N ALA A 48 -14.44 8.79 -30.78
CA ALA A 48 -14.39 7.72 -29.79
C ALA A 48 -14.92 6.42 -30.41
N LEU A 49 -14.03 5.46 -30.69
CA LEU A 49 -14.43 4.05 -30.70
C LEU A 49 -14.91 3.73 -29.29
N ALA A 50 -16.21 3.52 -29.13
CA ALA A 50 -16.78 2.97 -27.91
C ALA A 50 -16.16 1.59 -27.66
N ALA A 51 -15.14 1.56 -26.80
CA ALA A 51 -14.63 0.32 -26.24
C ALA A 51 -15.80 -0.36 -25.52
N LYS A 52 -16.10 -1.62 -25.91
CA LYS A 52 -17.04 -2.45 -25.17
C LYS A 52 -16.61 -2.43 -23.70
N PRO A 53 -17.52 -2.25 -22.74
CA PRO A 53 -17.16 -2.36 -21.33
C PRO A 53 -16.58 -3.76 -21.14
N GLU A 54 -15.27 -3.84 -20.85
CA GLU A 54 -14.71 -5.05 -20.29
C GLU A 54 -15.46 -5.29 -19.00
N VAL A 55 -16.29 -6.33 -18.98
CA VAL A 55 -16.90 -6.81 -17.75
C VAL A 55 -15.74 -7.38 -16.93
N THR A 56 -15.16 -6.56 -16.08
CA THR A 56 -14.13 -7.00 -15.14
C THR A 56 -14.79 -8.01 -14.23
N HIS A 57 -14.54 -9.30 -14.48
CA HIS A 57 -15.08 -10.36 -13.63
C HIS A 57 -14.29 -10.34 -12.31
N PHE A 58 -14.93 -9.83 -11.26
CA PHE A 58 -14.39 -9.82 -9.92
C PHE A 58 -14.30 -11.25 -9.39
N ALA A 59 -13.17 -11.59 -8.75
CA ALA A 59 -13.02 -12.93 -8.17
C ALA A 59 -14.06 -13.16 -7.06
N SER A 60 -14.71 -14.32 -7.09
CA SER A 60 -15.53 -14.79 -5.98
C SER A 60 -14.68 -15.13 -4.76
N MET A 61 -15.28 -15.11 -3.55
CA MET A 61 -14.58 -15.51 -2.32
C MET A 61 -13.95 -16.91 -2.45
N SER A 62 -14.64 -17.85 -3.09
CA SER A 62 -14.12 -19.20 -3.35
C SER A 62 -12.84 -19.21 -4.20
N GLU A 63 -12.69 -18.27 -5.13
CA GLU A 63 -11.49 -18.14 -5.96
C GLU A 63 -10.33 -17.48 -5.23
N LEU A 64 -10.60 -16.72 -4.16
CA LEU A 64 -9.57 -16.05 -3.36
C LEU A 64 -9.01 -16.91 -2.25
N VAL A 65 -9.78 -17.85 -1.74
CA VAL A 65 -9.33 -18.72 -0.64
C VAL A 65 -8.00 -19.40 -0.97
N GLY A 66 -7.10 -19.43 0.00
CA GLY A 66 -5.78 -20.03 -0.10
C GLY A 66 -4.64 -19.05 0.20
N LYS A 67 -3.42 -19.51 -0.05
CA LYS A 67 -2.19 -18.78 0.20
C LYS A 67 -1.72 -18.06 -1.05
N TRP A 68 -1.38 -16.79 -0.93
CA TRP A 68 -0.94 -15.92 -2.02
C TRP A 68 0.35 -15.23 -1.63
N GLN A 69 1.34 -15.21 -2.52
CA GLN A 69 2.43 -14.26 -2.43
C GLN A 69 2.21 -13.17 -3.46
N CYS A 70 2.31 -11.93 -3.03
CA CYS A 70 2.06 -10.75 -3.80
C CYS A 70 3.29 -9.84 -3.79
N LEU A 71 3.60 -9.28 -4.95
CA LEU A 71 4.64 -8.27 -5.15
C LEU A 71 3.98 -7.00 -5.71
N PRO A 72 4.41 -5.79 -5.29
CA PRO A 72 3.94 -4.56 -5.90
C PRO A 72 4.20 -4.56 -7.41
N ASP A 73 3.21 -4.15 -8.20
CA ASP A 73 3.36 -4.01 -9.66
C ASP A 73 4.31 -2.86 -10.02
N LYS A 74 4.35 -1.84 -9.16
CA LYS A 74 5.28 -0.72 -9.22
C LYS A 74 5.90 -0.53 -7.86
N LYS A 75 7.22 -0.37 -7.82
CA LYS A 75 7.92 0.04 -6.59
C LYS A 75 7.42 1.42 -6.16
N ALA A 76 7.22 1.60 -4.86
CA ALA A 76 6.93 2.92 -4.30
C ALA A 76 8.13 3.87 -4.43
N SER A 77 9.35 3.32 -4.38
CA SER A 77 10.58 4.04 -4.69
C SER A 77 11.71 3.06 -5.03
N GLU A 78 12.80 3.54 -5.64
CA GLU A 78 14.03 2.74 -5.83
C GLU A 78 14.69 2.31 -4.51
N LYS A 79 14.30 2.95 -3.41
CA LYS A 79 14.81 2.71 -2.06
C LYS A 79 13.98 1.70 -1.27
N GLU A 80 12.87 1.23 -1.83
CA GLU A 80 11.95 0.33 -1.16
C GLU A 80 11.86 -1.02 -1.86
N GLU A 81 12.00 -2.08 -1.06
CA GLU A 81 11.66 -3.44 -1.45
C GLU A 81 10.58 -3.97 -0.52
N SER A 82 9.57 -4.63 -1.08
CA SER A 82 8.50 -5.21 -0.28
C SER A 82 7.84 -6.41 -0.96
N TRP A 83 7.30 -7.30 -0.13
CA TRP A 83 6.42 -8.37 -0.54
C TRP A 83 5.39 -8.64 0.54
N VAL A 84 4.25 -9.24 0.15
CA VAL A 84 3.20 -9.63 1.08
C VAL A 84 2.79 -11.07 0.82
N ASN A 85 2.64 -11.86 1.88
CA ASN A 85 1.95 -13.14 1.84
C ASN A 85 0.58 -12.99 2.49
N TYR A 86 -0.47 -13.42 1.81
CA TYR A 86 -1.83 -13.51 2.36
C TYR A 86 -2.24 -14.99 2.51
N GLU A 87 -2.90 -15.32 3.60
CA GLU A 87 -3.67 -16.55 3.76
C GLU A 87 -5.14 -16.17 3.94
N ILE A 88 -5.95 -16.42 2.89
CA ILE A 88 -7.37 -16.07 2.84
C ILE A 88 -8.18 -17.32 3.18
N HIS A 89 -8.97 -17.24 4.26
CA HIS A 89 -9.82 -18.33 4.73
C HIS A 89 -11.27 -18.17 4.24
N ARG A 90 -12.02 -19.28 4.23
CA ARG A 90 -13.41 -19.31 3.73
C ARG A 90 -14.38 -18.51 4.61
N ASP A 91 -14.07 -18.37 5.88
CA ASP A 91 -14.85 -17.61 6.86
C ASP A 91 -14.60 -16.10 6.79
N GLY A 92 -13.76 -15.64 5.85
CA GLY A 92 -13.40 -14.24 5.68
C GLY A 92 -12.23 -13.79 6.55
N LYS A 93 -11.64 -14.67 7.38
CA LYS A 93 -10.37 -14.34 8.04
C LYS A 93 -9.26 -14.24 6.99
N VAL A 94 -8.40 -13.23 7.11
CA VAL A 94 -7.18 -13.10 6.31
C VAL A 94 -6.01 -12.88 7.24
N VAL A 95 -4.94 -13.65 7.09
CA VAL A 95 -3.68 -13.41 7.78
C VAL A 95 -2.67 -12.90 6.76
N SER A 96 -2.03 -11.77 7.02
CA SER A 96 -0.93 -11.26 6.20
C SER A 96 0.40 -11.30 6.94
N LYS A 97 1.46 -11.57 6.17
CA LYS A 97 2.84 -11.25 6.53
C LYS A 97 3.43 -10.39 5.42
N GLU A 98 3.78 -9.18 5.76
CA GLU A 98 4.40 -8.19 4.88
C GLU A 98 5.84 -8.04 5.32
N TRP A 99 6.76 -7.98 4.36
CA TRP A 99 8.14 -7.63 4.61
C TRP A 99 8.46 -6.37 3.84
N ILE A 100 9.12 -5.44 4.50
CA ILE A 100 9.47 -4.13 3.93
C ILE A 100 10.91 -3.83 4.31
N ARG A 101 11.69 -3.38 3.33
CA ARG A 101 13.05 -2.89 3.51
C ARG A 101 13.22 -1.54 2.84
N TYR A 102 13.75 -0.58 3.59
CA TYR A 102 14.18 0.71 3.11
C TYR A 102 15.71 0.77 3.04
N GLN A 103 16.23 1.25 1.92
CA GLN A 103 17.66 1.34 1.64
C GLN A 103 18.07 2.74 1.17
N GLU A 104 19.19 3.23 1.70
CA GLU A 104 19.83 4.46 1.28
C GLU A 104 21.31 4.18 1.03
N GLN A 105 21.84 4.58 -0.12
CA GLN A 105 23.27 4.42 -0.47
C GLN A 105 23.80 2.97 -0.25
N GLY A 106 22.96 1.97 -0.52
CA GLY A 106 23.31 0.55 -0.38
C GLY A 106 23.30 0.02 1.07
N LYS A 107 22.84 0.81 2.04
CA LYS A 107 22.69 0.40 3.44
C LYS A 107 21.21 0.27 3.79
N THR A 108 20.85 -0.78 4.52
CA THR A 108 19.50 -0.91 5.09
C THR A 108 19.33 0.09 6.23
N GLU A 109 18.38 1.01 6.09
CA GLU A 109 18.03 1.98 7.12
C GLU A 109 16.91 1.47 8.02
N LEU A 110 16.01 0.67 7.47
CA LEU A 110 14.92 0.04 8.21
C LEU A 110 14.49 -1.24 7.50
N GLU A 111 14.31 -2.31 8.25
CA GLU A 111 13.76 -3.57 7.77
C GLU A 111 12.87 -4.19 8.84
N PHE A 112 11.68 -4.63 8.46
CA PHE A 112 10.74 -5.25 9.40
C PHE A 112 9.79 -6.21 8.70
N ASN A 113 9.20 -7.11 9.50
CA ASN A 113 7.98 -7.81 9.15
C ASN A 113 6.78 -7.12 9.79
N LEU A 114 5.71 -6.94 9.04
CA LEU A 114 4.39 -6.56 9.54
C LEU A 114 3.46 -7.76 9.42
N PHE A 115 2.78 -8.11 10.50
CA PHE A 115 1.79 -9.17 10.56
C PHE A 115 0.44 -8.50 10.81
N VAL A 116 -0.53 -8.75 9.96
CA VAL A 116 -1.86 -8.15 10.09
C VAL A 116 -2.92 -9.24 9.93
N ASP A 117 -3.80 -9.34 10.92
CA ASP A 117 -5.02 -10.13 10.78
C ASP A 117 -6.12 -9.20 10.28
N TYR A 118 -6.82 -9.59 9.22
CA TYR A 118 -7.97 -8.87 8.68
C TYR A 118 -9.25 -9.72 8.73
N LEU A 119 -10.38 -9.02 8.71
CA LEU A 119 -11.67 -9.53 8.24
C LEU A 119 -11.90 -9.03 6.82
N LEU A 120 -12.23 -9.94 5.92
CA LEU A 120 -12.58 -9.68 4.53
C LEU A 120 -14.10 -9.62 4.40
N GLU A 121 -14.61 -8.44 4.11
CA GLU A 121 -16.04 -8.17 3.98
C GLU A 121 -16.39 -7.84 2.52
N ALA A 122 -17.47 -8.41 1.98
CA ALA A 122 -18.00 -7.97 0.70
C ALA A 122 -18.69 -6.60 0.86
N HIS A 123 -18.40 -5.65 -0.03
CA HIS A 123 -18.92 -4.30 0.01
C HIS A 123 -19.10 -3.79 -1.42
N GLU A 124 -20.34 -3.54 -1.88
CA GLU A 124 -20.62 -2.84 -3.15
C GLU A 124 -19.86 -3.37 -4.39
N GLY A 125 -19.71 -4.69 -4.53
CA GLY A 125 -19.03 -5.29 -5.69
C GLY A 125 -17.51 -5.40 -5.57
N GLN A 126 -16.95 -5.05 -4.42
CA GLN A 126 -15.54 -5.23 -4.05
C GLN A 126 -15.42 -5.87 -2.67
N TYR A 127 -14.19 -6.13 -2.23
CA TYR A 127 -13.93 -6.56 -0.86
C TYR A 127 -13.30 -5.44 -0.05
N ARG A 128 -13.44 -5.53 1.26
CA ARG A 128 -12.82 -4.65 2.23
C ARG A 128 -12.05 -5.47 3.24
N LEU A 129 -10.75 -5.22 3.33
CA LEU A 129 -9.87 -5.71 4.38
C LEU A 129 -9.95 -4.75 5.56
N LYS A 130 -10.52 -5.23 6.66
CA LYS A 130 -10.59 -4.50 7.93
C LYS A 130 -9.60 -5.13 8.92
N PRO A 131 -8.55 -4.42 9.37
CA PRO A 131 -7.59 -4.97 10.31
C PRO A 131 -8.25 -5.23 11.66
N VAL A 132 -7.91 -6.35 12.28
CA VAL A 132 -8.35 -6.81 13.61
C VAL A 132 -7.19 -6.84 14.59
N SER A 133 -6.02 -7.24 14.12
CA SER A 133 -4.80 -7.24 14.91
C SER A 133 -3.62 -6.85 14.02
N MET A 134 -2.58 -6.29 14.64
CA MET A 134 -1.35 -5.95 13.95
C MET A 134 -0.17 -6.13 14.90
N LYS A 135 0.89 -6.76 14.40
CA LYS A 135 2.16 -6.92 15.08
C LYS A 135 3.29 -6.61 14.12
N ARG A 136 4.30 -5.90 14.60
CA ARG A 136 5.53 -5.62 13.85
C ARG A 136 6.71 -6.30 14.51
N GLU A 137 7.65 -6.74 13.69
CA GLU A 137 8.93 -7.31 14.11
C GLU A 137 10.05 -6.59 13.35
N ILE A 138 10.80 -5.75 14.06
CA ILE A 138 11.93 -5.01 13.48
C ILE A 138 13.11 -5.97 13.34
N LEU A 139 13.66 -6.06 12.13
CA LEU A 139 14.86 -6.83 11.82
C LEU A 139 16.10 -5.95 11.83
N VAL A 140 16.01 -4.74 11.29
CA VAL A 140 17.09 -3.75 11.24
C VAL A 140 16.51 -2.37 11.49
N ASP A 141 17.07 -1.64 12.46
CA ASP A 141 16.77 -0.24 12.73
C ASP A 141 17.99 0.39 13.44
N PRO A 142 19.00 0.85 12.68
CA PRO A 142 20.23 1.40 13.22
C PRO A 142 19.99 2.69 14.01
N TYR A 143 18.89 3.38 13.74
CA TYR A 143 18.56 4.67 14.30
C TYR A 143 17.62 4.57 15.51
N LYS A 144 17.16 3.35 15.87
CA LYS A 144 16.17 3.10 16.93
C LYS A 144 14.94 4.01 16.78
N ALA A 145 14.56 4.27 15.53
CA ALA A 145 13.33 4.97 15.27
C ALA A 145 12.20 4.09 15.79
N ASP A 146 11.36 4.60 16.68
CA ASP A 146 10.05 4.00 16.87
C ASP A 146 9.04 4.71 15.94
N PRO A 147 8.92 4.31 14.66
CA PRO A 147 8.00 4.96 13.75
C PRO A 147 6.53 4.65 14.07
N PHE A 148 6.23 3.82 15.08
CA PHE A 148 4.87 3.42 15.43
C PHE A 148 4.60 3.40 16.92
N GLY A 149 4.66 4.57 17.55
CA GLY A 149 4.03 4.77 18.86
C GLY A 149 2.52 4.48 18.82
N TYR A 150 1.90 4.46 20.01
CA TYR A 150 0.48 4.11 20.20
C TYR A 150 -0.49 4.79 19.21
N ASP A 151 -0.27 6.07 18.91
CA ASP A 151 -1.14 6.81 17.98
C ASP A 151 -1.05 6.32 16.54
N ALA A 152 0.15 6.01 16.04
CA ALA A 152 0.31 5.48 14.69
C ALA A 152 -0.24 4.04 14.58
N GLN A 153 -0.17 3.25 15.65
CA GLN A 153 -0.81 1.93 15.71
C GLN A 153 -2.34 2.03 15.72
N ARG A 154 -2.91 2.95 16.52
CA ARG A 154 -4.35 3.24 16.55
C ARG A 154 -4.84 3.68 15.18
N ASP A 155 -4.10 4.59 14.56
CA ASP A 155 -4.49 5.12 13.26
C ASP A 155 -4.47 3.99 12.24
N LEU A 156 -3.41 3.17 12.18
CA LEU A 156 -3.29 1.98 11.31
C LEU A 156 -4.43 0.96 11.48
N MET A 157 -4.89 0.70 12.70
CA MET A 157 -6.05 -0.16 12.95
C MET A 157 -7.38 0.43 12.43
N GLY A 158 -7.42 1.74 12.15
CA GLY A 158 -8.53 2.40 11.48
C GLY A 158 -8.50 2.29 9.95
N TYR A 159 -7.36 1.89 9.36
CA TYR A 159 -7.20 1.81 7.91
C TYR A 159 -7.90 0.59 7.33
N ARG A 160 -8.93 0.86 6.54
CA ARG A 160 -9.55 -0.13 5.65
C ARG A 160 -8.85 -0.08 4.30
N ILE A 161 -8.53 -1.24 3.77
CA ILE A 161 -8.04 -1.40 2.40
C ILE A 161 -9.18 -1.98 1.58
N PHE A 162 -9.56 -1.31 0.51
CA PHE A 162 -10.45 -1.88 -0.49
C PHE A 162 -9.63 -2.76 -1.41
N LEU A 163 -10.17 -3.93 -1.74
CA LEU A 163 -9.53 -4.98 -2.51
C LEU A 163 -10.45 -5.39 -3.65
N GLN A 164 -9.94 -5.26 -4.86
CA GLN A 164 -10.56 -5.69 -6.10
C GLN A 164 -9.62 -6.69 -6.80
N PRO A 165 -9.85 -8.00 -6.59
CA PRO A 165 -9.02 -9.03 -7.19
C PRO A 165 -9.51 -9.39 -8.59
N VAL A 166 -8.58 -9.34 -9.55
CA VAL A 166 -8.77 -9.73 -10.95
C VAL A 166 -7.99 -11.01 -11.20
N MET A 167 -8.70 -12.13 -11.40
CA MET A 167 -8.07 -13.42 -11.68
C MET A 167 -7.47 -13.40 -13.09
N LYS A 168 -6.17 -13.73 -13.20
CA LYS A 168 -5.46 -13.90 -14.48
C LYS A 168 -5.33 -15.37 -14.88
N GLY A 169 -5.73 -16.27 -14.00
CA GLY A 169 -5.69 -17.72 -14.15
C GLY A 169 -5.97 -18.40 -12.82
N LYS A 170 -5.86 -19.73 -12.76
CA LYS A 170 -6.16 -20.50 -11.53
C LYS A 170 -5.23 -20.16 -10.36
N ASN A 171 -3.99 -19.78 -10.64
CA ASN A 171 -2.94 -19.58 -9.64
C ASN A 171 -2.33 -18.17 -9.70
N THR A 172 -2.92 -17.26 -10.46
CA THR A 172 -2.41 -15.90 -10.66
C THR A 172 -3.55 -14.90 -10.60
N ALA A 173 -3.31 -13.78 -9.94
CA ALA A 173 -4.27 -12.70 -9.80
C ALA A 173 -3.54 -11.35 -9.76
N LYS A 174 -4.25 -10.29 -10.14
CA LYS A 174 -3.86 -8.91 -9.84
C LYS A 174 -4.79 -8.39 -8.76
N PHE A 175 -4.23 -7.91 -7.66
CA PHE A 175 -5.01 -7.29 -6.60
C PHE A 175 -4.92 -5.78 -6.79
N GLU A 176 -6.00 -5.16 -7.26
CA GLU A 176 -6.17 -3.71 -7.27
C GLU A 176 -6.62 -3.27 -5.87
N MET A 177 -5.95 -2.30 -5.28
CA MET A 177 -6.11 -1.94 -3.87
C MET A 177 -6.01 -0.44 -3.67
N TRP A 178 -6.71 0.08 -2.67
CA TRP A 178 -6.62 1.48 -2.27
C TRP A 178 -7.04 1.64 -0.81
N TYR A 179 -6.52 2.68 -0.17
CA TYR A 179 -6.85 3.00 1.22
C TYR A 179 -8.13 3.83 1.28
N HIS A 180 -8.94 3.61 2.29
CA HIS A 180 -10.18 4.39 2.47
C HIS A 180 -9.95 5.90 2.69
N ILE A 181 -8.78 6.30 3.20
CA ILE A 181 -8.45 7.72 3.41
C ILE A 181 -7.94 8.42 2.14
N THR A 182 -7.39 7.66 1.19
CA THR A 182 -6.83 8.15 -0.08
C THR A 182 -7.45 7.35 -1.22
N PRO A 183 -8.78 7.45 -1.43
CA PRO A 183 -9.49 6.58 -2.37
C PRO A 183 -9.13 6.83 -3.83
N ALA A 184 -8.51 7.97 -4.16
CA ALA A 184 -8.00 8.26 -5.51
C ALA A 184 -6.66 7.57 -5.79
N ASP A 185 -5.91 7.18 -4.76
CA ASP A 185 -4.58 6.58 -4.87
C ASP A 185 -4.69 5.06 -4.88
N HIS A 186 -4.78 4.51 -6.08
CA HIS A 186 -4.79 3.08 -6.31
C HIS A 186 -3.36 2.55 -6.43
N PHE A 187 -3.16 1.38 -5.86
CA PHE A 187 -1.98 0.56 -6.08
C PHE A 187 -2.39 -0.85 -6.47
N SER A 188 -1.44 -1.59 -7.04
CA SER A 188 -1.73 -2.95 -7.46
C SER A 188 -0.59 -3.91 -7.15
N MET A 189 -0.96 -5.15 -6.90
CA MET A 189 -0.02 -6.23 -6.63
C MET A 189 -0.22 -7.38 -7.61
N GLN A 190 0.88 -7.95 -8.09
CA GLN A 190 0.88 -9.21 -8.83
C GLN A 190 0.98 -10.35 -7.83
N CYS A 191 -0.04 -11.20 -7.80
CA CYS A 191 -0.18 -12.27 -6.82
C CYS A 191 -0.11 -13.64 -7.47
N GLN A 192 0.65 -14.55 -6.87
CA GLN A 192 0.75 -15.94 -7.24
C GLN A 192 0.31 -16.81 -6.07
N ARG A 193 -0.57 -17.77 -6.36
CA ARG A 193 -1.01 -18.76 -5.39
C ARG A 193 0.16 -19.68 -5.04
N ARG A 194 0.40 -19.83 -3.74
CA ARG A 194 1.37 -20.80 -3.21
C ARG A 194 0.64 -22.13 -3.02
N THR A 195 1.06 -23.17 -3.74
CA THR A 195 0.73 -24.55 -3.38
C THR A 195 1.48 -24.91 -2.11
N ALA A 196 0.74 -25.43 -1.12
CA ALA A 196 1.31 -25.97 0.11
C ALA A 196 2.28 -27.13 -0.19
#